data_AF-A0A969DNS5-F1
#
_entry.id   AF-A0A969DNS5-F1
#
_cell.length_a   1.000
_cell.length_b   1.000
_cell.length_c   1.000
_cell.angle_alpha   90.00
_cell.angle_beta   90.00
_cell.angle_gamma   90.00
#
_symmetry.space_group_name_H-M   'P 1'
#
loop_
_entity.id
_entity.type
_entity.pdbx_description
1 polymer ?
#
loop_
_entity_poly.entity_id
_entity_poly.type
_entity_poly.pdbx_seq_one_letter_code
_entity_poly.pdbx_strand_id
1 'polypeptide(L)' 'MFCEFFKNAWFNRFSRKERLTDEMLASAVRRAEAGLIDADLGGGVIKQRLARPGQGKSGGYRTFILFQRSYWMLKH' A
#
# COMPACT_ATOMS: atom_id res chain seq x y z
N MET A 1 -12.49 -5.16 7.98
CA MET A 1 -11.14 -4.80 8.46
C MET A 1 -10.93 -3.31 8.25
N PHE A 2 -10.63 -2.58 9.32
CA PHE A 2 -10.26 -1.17 9.25
C PHE A 2 -8.77 -1.08 8.95
N CYS A 3 -8.39 -0.34 7.91
CA CYS A 3 -7.01 -0.04 7.58
C CYS A 3 -6.83 1.46 7.80
N GLU A 4 -5.97 1.83 8.73
CA GLU A 4 -5.62 3.23 8.99
C GLU A 4 -4.41 3.61 8.13
N PHE A 5 -4.51 4.72 7.41
CA PHE A 5 -3.44 5.23 6.55
C PHE A 5 -2.69 6.36 7.24
N PHE A 6 -1.45 6.11 7.62
CA PHE A 6 -0.52 7.17 8.01
C PHE A 6 0.22 7.69 6.78
N LYS A 7 -0.05 8.95 6.41
CA LYS A 7 0.61 9.62 5.27
C LYS A 7 1.41 10.79 5.79
N ASN A 8 2.71 10.82 5.49
CA ASN A 8 3.50 12.02 5.71
C ASN A 8 3.14 13.12 4.69
N ALA A 9 3.55 14.36 4.95
CA ALA A 9 3.21 15.52 4.11
C ALA A 9 3.65 15.36 2.65
N TRP A 10 4.81 14.74 2.42
CA TRP A 10 5.33 14.47 1.07
C TRP A 10 4.44 13.48 0.32
N PHE A 11 4.10 12.36 0.96
CA PHE A 11 3.25 11.33 0.38
C PHE A 11 1.82 11.83 0.15
N ASN A 12 1.31 12.70 1.02
CA ASN A 12 0.00 13.31 0.84
C ASN A 12 -0.02 14.22 -0.41
N ARG A 13 1.03 15.03 -0.61
CA ARG A 13 1.19 15.86 -1.82
C ARG A 13 1.31 14.99 -3.08
N PHE A 14 2.11 13.93 -3.01
CA PHE A 14 2.25 12.96 -4.10
C PHE A 14 0.90 12.29 -4.43
N SER A 15 0.16 11.83 -3.42
CA SER A 15 -1.15 11.18 -3.59
C SER A 15 -2.14 12.11 -4.31
N ARG A 16 -2.16 13.40 -3.95
CA ARG A 16 -3.01 14.41 -4.62
C ARG A 16 -2.61 14.62 -6.07
N LYS A 17 -1.31 14.76 -6.34
CA LYS A 17 -0.78 14.95 -7.70
C LYS A 17 -1.11 13.76 -8.60
N GLU A 18 -0.95 12.55 -8.09
CA GLU A 18 -1.14 11.31 -8.84
C GLU A 18 -2.57 10.74 -8.73
N ARG A 19 -3.50 11.49 -8.12
CA ARG A 19 -4.91 11.13 -7.91
C ARG A 19 -5.10 9.75 -7.27
N LEU A 20 -4.26 9.43 -6.29
CA LEU A 20 -4.36 8.21 -5.50
C LEU A 20 -5.42 8.39 -4.42
N THR A 21 -6.55 7.72 -4.59
CA THR A 21 -7.64 7.75 -3.59
C THR A 21 -7.38 6.76 -2.45
N ASP A 22 -8.06 6.96 -1.33
CA ASP A 22 -7.94 6.07 -0.18
C ASP A 22 -8.44 4.65 -0.50
N GLU A 23 -9.43 4.54 -1.38
CA GLU A 23 -9.95 3.25 -1.86
C GLU A 23 -8.88 2.48 -2.66
N MET A 24 -8.05 3.19 -3.45
CA MET A 24 -6.95 2.56 -4.19
C MET A 24 -5.89 2.00 -3.23
N LEU A 25 -5.56 2.75 -2.19
CA LEU A 25 -4.63 2.32 -1.14
C LEU A 25 -5.20 1.13 -0.36
N ALA A 26 -6.48 1.19 0.03
CA ALA A 26 -7.16 0.10 0.73
C ALA A 26 -7.26 -1.17 -0.12
N SER A 27 -7.52 -1.03 -1.42
CA SER A 27 -7.50 -2.17 -2.35
C SER A 27 -6.12 -2.82 -2.41
N ALA A 28 -5.04 -2.04 -2.40
CA ALA A 28 -3.68 -2.57 -2.42
C ALA A 28 -3.31 -3.30 -1.12
N VAL A 29 -3.73 -2.78 0.03
CA VAL A 29 -3.58 -3.45 1.32
C VAL A 29 -4.35 -4.76 1.35
N ARG A 30 -5.63 -4.78 0.96
CA ARG A 30 -6.43 -6.02 0.92
C ARG A 30 -5.80 -7.10 0.04
N ARG A 31 -5.21 -6.72 -1.10
CA ARG A 31 -4.45 -7.66 -1.94
C ARG A 31 -3.23 -8.22 -1.22
N ALA A 32 -2.45 -7.37 -0.58
CA ALA A 32 -1.28 -7.80 0.17
C ALA A 32 -1.67 -8.74 1.34
N GLU A 33 -2.76 -8.42 2.06
CA GLU A 33 -3.32 -9.27 3.12
C GLU A 33 -3.78 -10.63 2.61
N ALA A 34 -4.28 -10.70 1.37
CA ALA A 34 -4.64 -11.93 0.67
C ALA A 34 -3.42 -12.68 0.10
N GLY A 35 -2.19 -12.27 0.43
CA GLY A 35 -0.95 -12.90 -0.05
C GLY A 35 -0.51 -12.47 -1.45
N LEU A 36 -1.24 -11.56 -2.10
CA LEU A 36 -0.87 -11.01 -3.41
C LEU A 36 0.10 -9.84 -3.22
N ILE A 37 1.32 -10.18 -2.80
CA ILE A 37 2.42 -9.25 -2.53
C ILE A 37 3.28 -9.12 -3.78
N ASP A 38 3.53 -7.90 -4.27
CA ASP A 38 4.42 -7.69 -5.42
C ASP A 38 5.90 -7.96 -5.07
N ALA A 39 6.37 -7.54 -3.89
CA ALA A 39 7.64 -7.97 -3.32
C ALA A 39 7.67 -7.80 -1.79
N ASP A 40 8.28 -8.74 -1.08
CA ASP A 40 8.64 -8.61 0.33
C ASP A 40 10.07 -8.05 0.42
N LEU A 41 10.25 -6.98 1.20
CA LEU A 41 11.54 -6.31 1.39
C LEU A 41 12.19 -6.65 2.74
N GLY A 42 11.56 -7.52 3.55
CA GLY A 42 12.02 -7.88 4.89
C GLY A 42 11.65 -6.85 5.95
N GLY A 43 11.84 -7.19 7.23
CA GLY A 43 11.58 -6.29 8.36
C GLY A 43 10.10 -5.89 8.50
N GLY A 44 9.18 -6.67 7.94
CA GLY A 44 7.76 -6.33 7.88
C GLY A 44 7.44 -5.22 6.89
N VAL A 45 8.27 -5.02 5.86
CA VAL A 45 8.04 -4.05 4.79
C VAL A 45 7.77 -4.78 3.49
N ILE A 46 6.69 -4.41 2.81
CA ILE A 46 6.38 -4.91 1.47
C ILE A 46 6.41 -3.78 0.45
N LYS A 47 6.50 -4.15 -0.82
CA LYS A 47 6.28 -3.28 -1.97
C LYS A 47 5.01 -3.75 -2.66
N GLN A 48 4.10 -2.82 -2.94
CA GLN A 48 2.82 -3.12 -3.57
C GLN A 48 2.49 -2.07 -4.62
N ARG A 49 2.20 -2.51 -5.85
CA ARG A 49 1.86 -1.65 -6.98
C ARG A 49 0.42 -1.18 -6.90
N LEU A 50 0.22 0.08 -7.28
CA LEU A 50 -1.10 0.69 -7.48
C LEU A 50 -1.38 0.81 -8.98
N ALA A 51 -2.60 0.46 -9.39
CA ALA A 51 -3.06 0.75 -10.74
C ALA A 51 -3.24 2.26 -10.89
N ARG A 52 -2.97 2.80 -12.09
CA ARG A 52 -3.24 4.21 -12.40
C ARG A 52 -4.73 4.38 -12.70
N PRO A 53 -5.36 5.49 -12.30
CA PRO A 53 -6.71 5.81 -12.78
C PRO A 53 -6.73 5.83 -14.31
N GLY A 54 -7.60 5.05 -14.93
CA GLY A 54 -7.74 4.96 -16.39
C GLY A 54 -6.64 4.21 -17.14
N GLN A 55 -5.76 3.46 -16.46
CA GLN A 55 -4.69 2.69 -17.09
C GLN A 55 -4.54 1.30 -16.45
N GLY A 56 -4.15 0.30 -17.25
CA GLY A 56 -3.85 -1.05 -16.76
C GLY A 56 -2.61 -1.08 -15.84
N LYS A 57 -2.45 -2.18 -15.09
CA LYS A 57 -1.34 -2.36 -14.12
C LYS A 57 0.06 -2.21 -14.73
N SER A 58 0.20 -2.45 -16.04
CA SER A 58 1.46 -2.36 -16.79
C SER A 58 2.01 -0.93 -16.92
N GLY A 59 1.19 0.11 -16.72
CA GLY A 59 1.62 1.53 -16.70
C GLY A 59 1.58 2.19 -15.32
N GLY A 60 1.27 1.42 -14.27
CA GLY A 60 0.96 1.93 -12.92
C GLY A 60 2.13 2.60 -12.20
N TYR A 61 1.82 3.48 -11.23
CA TYR A 61 2.86 4.10 -10.40
C TYR A 61 3.63 3.05 -9.62
N ARG A 62 4.97 3.16 -9.61
CA ARG A 62 5.85 2.48 -8.66
C ARG A 62 5.70 3.16 -7.29
N THR A 63 4.51 3.14 -6.74
CA THR A 63 4.25 3.67 -5.39
C THR A 63 4.64 2.61 -4.38
N PHE A 64 5.39 3.00 -3.37
CA PHE A 64 5.73 2.17 -2.23
C PHE A 64 4.58 2.22 -1.23
N ILE A 65 4.07 1.07 -0.81
CA ILE A 65 3.20 0.98 0.36
C ILE A 65 4.03 0.30 1.43
N LEU A 66 4.53 1.08 2.38
CA LEU A 66 5.15 0.57 3.58
C LEU A 66 4.02 0.05 4.48
N PHE A 67 3.76 -1.24 4.42
CA PHE A 67 2.77 -1.89 5.29
C PHE A 67 3.53 -2.66 6.36
N GLN A 68 3.53 -2.16 7.60
CA GLN A 68 4.02 -2.89 8.76
C GLN A 68 2.91 -3.78 9.28
N ARG A 69 3.09 -5.11 9.16
CA ARG A 69 2.21 -6.05 9.85
C ARG A 69 2.62 -6.06 11.32
N SER A 70 1.92 -5.28 12.14
CA SER A 70 2.06 -5.35 13.59
C SER A 70 1.53 -6.71 14.06
N TYR A 71 2.36 -7.74 14.06
CA TYR A 71 2.13 -8.89 14.92
C TYR A 71 2.33 -8.37 16.35
N TRP A 72 1.23 -7.96 17.02
CA TRP A 72 1.21 -8.06 18.48
C TRP A 72 1.28 -9.56 18.77
N MET A 73 2.51 -10.05 18.86
CA MET A 73 2.81 -11.36 19.38
C MET A 73 2.41 -11.28 20.85
N LEU A 74 1.20 -11.73 21.17
CA LEU A 74 0.85 -12.13 22.52
C LEU A 74 1.84 -13.24 22.90
N LYS A 75 2.96 -12.83 23.50
CA LYS A 75 3.81 -13.73 24.27
C LYS A 75 2.96 -14.17 25.47
N HIS A 76 2.47 -15.40 25.40
CA HIS A 76 2.34 -16.22 26.60
C HIS A 76 3.74 -16.60 27.10
#